data_AF-A0A2V6L551-F1
#
_entry.id   AF-A0A2V6L551-F1
#
_cell.length_a   1.000
_cell.length_b   1.000
_cell.length_c   1.000
_cell.angle_alpha   90.00
_cell.angle_beta   90.00
_cell.angle_gamma   90.00
#
_symmetry.space_group_name_H-M   'P 1'
#
loop_
_entity.id
_entity.type
_entity.pdbx_description
1 polymer ?
#
loop_
_entity_poly.entity_id
_entity_poly.type
_entity_poly.pdbx_seq_one_letter_code
_entity_poly.pdbx_strand_id
1 'polypeptide(L)'
;MVLAGMMDASIFFDLHRLPELFCGFPRRPGEAPTLYPVACAPQAWASGAVFLLLQACLGLDVFAPERRLVFSKPFLPQFLPQVSIRDLKVGDASVDLLLTRHDEGDVGVNVLRRNGILDVVVLK
;
A
#
# COMPACT_ATOMS: atom_id res chain seq x y z
N MET A 1 -10.06 -5.02 8.56
CA MET A 1 -8.67 -5.06 8.05
C MET A 1 -7.94 -3.79 8.47
N VAL A 2 -6.67 -3.89 8.87
CA VAL A 2 -5.87 -2.74 9.36
C VAL A 2 -5.78 -1.60 8.34
N LEU A 3 -5.43 -1.89 7.08
CA LEU A 3 -5.29 -0.87 6.04
C LEU A 3 -6.58 -0.07 5.80
N ALA A 4 -7.76 -0.69 5.91
CA ALA A 4 -9.05 0.01 5.79
C ALA A 4 -9.26 0.97 6.95
N GLY A 5 -8.93 0.55 8.18
CA GLY A 5 -8.99 1.42 9.35
C GLY A 5 -8.01 2.60 9.25
N MET A 6 -6.82 2.38 8.70
CA MET A 6 -5.83 3.43 8.47
C MET A 6 -6.30 4.43 7.41
N MET A 7 -6.90 3.95 6.32
CA MET A 7 -7.51 4.80 5.29
C MET A 7 -8.67 5.63 5.85
N ASP A 8 -9.59 4.97 6.57
CA ASP A 8 -10.70 5.63 7.26
C ASP A 8 -10.25 6.66 8.30
N ALA A 9 -9.11 6.44 8.97
CA ALA A 9 -8.56 7.43 9.89
C ALA A 9 -7.99 8.63 9.13
N SER A 10 -7.26 8.36 8.03
CA SER A 10 -6.57 9.40 7.26
C SER A 10 -7.50 10.50 6.74
N ILE A 11 -8.74 10.17 6.41
CA ILE A 11 -9.73 11.14 5.89
C ILE A 11 -10.10 12.24 6.89
N PHE A 12 -9.83 12.04 8.19
CA PHE A 12 -10.12 13.03 9.23
C PHE A 12 -8.95 13.96 9.56
N PHE A 13 -7.74 13.66 9.06
CA PHE A 13 -6.56 14.49 9.30
C PHE A 13 -6.28 15.37 8.09
N ASP A 14 -5.79 16.59 8.34
CA ASP A 14 -5.36 17.49 7.28
C ASP A 14 -4.36 16.81 6.33
N LEU A 15 -4.49 17.09 5.03
CA LEU A 15 -3.70 16.50 3.95
C LEU A 15 -3.93 14.99 3.74
N HIS A 16 -4.99 14.41 4.31
CA HIS A 16 -5.33 12.98 4.20
C HIS A 16 -4.18 12.06 4.62
N ARG A 17 -3.47 12.44 5.67
CA ARG A 17 -2.28 11.74 6.17
C ARG A 17 -2.61 10.78 7.30
N LEU A 18 -1.66 9.92 7.64
CA LEU A 18 -1.71 9.15 8.89
C LEU A 18 -1.28 10.03 10.09
N PRO A 19 -1.87 9.81 11.28
CA PRO A 19 -1.48 10.50 12.49
C PRO A 19 -0.08 10.05 12.95
N GLU A 20 0.52 10.85 13.84
CA GLU A 20 1.77 10.48 14.49
C GLU A 20 1.62 9.20 15.33
N LEU A 21 0.52 9.07 16.07
CA LEU A 21 0.25 7.96 16.98
C LEU A 21 -1.26 7.70 17.11
N PHE A 22 -1.61 6.51 17.62
CA PHE A 22 -2.96 6.17 18.05
C PHE A 22 -2.97 5.94 19.56
N CYS A 23 -3.83 6.66 20.29
CA CYS A 23 -3.91 6.58 21.76
C CYS A 23 -4.66 5.33 22.29
N GLY A 24 -5.09 4.41 21.43
CA GLY A 24 -5.79 3.19 21.83
C GLY A 24 -7.27 3.35 22.18
N PHE A 25 -7.88 4.51 21.89
CA PHE A 25 -9.33 4.68 22.07
C PHE A 25 -10.13 3.87 21.03
N PRO A 26 -11.28 3.29 21.43
CA PRO A 26 -12.16 2.61 20.48
C PRO A 26 -12.77 3.62 19.50
N ARG A 27 -13.00 3.17 18.26
CA ARG A 27 -13.74 3.95 17.26
C ARG A 27 -15.18 4.16 17.74
N ARG A 28 -15.63 5.42 17.76
CA ARG A 28 -17.01 5.80 18.10
C ARG A 28 -17.80 6.09 16.82
N PRO A 29 -18.95 5.45 16.58
CA PRO A 29 -19.77 5.72 15.40
C PRO A 29 -20.18 7.20 15.34
N GLY A 30 -20.01 7.82 14.17
CA GLY A 30 -20.38 9.23 13.95
C GLY A 30 -19.39 10.27 14.48
N GLU A 31 -18.28 9.85 15.09
CA GLU A 31 -17.26 10.76 15.61
C GLU A 31 -15.92 10.64 14.88
N ALA A 32 -15.23 11.78 14.75
CA ALA A 32 -13.86 11.83 14.26
C ALA A 32 -12.85 11.30 15.31
N PRO A 33 -11.65 10.84 14.89
CA PRO A 33 -10.57 10.52 15.82
C PRO A 33 -10.23 11.71 16.73
N THR A 34 -10.00 11.42 18.02
CA THR A 34 -9.53 12.44 18.97
C THR A 34 -8.14 12.94 18.56
N LEU A 35 -8.02 14.23 18.27
CA LEU A 35 -6.73 14.85 17.94
C LEU A 35 -5.85 15.00 19.18
N TYR A 36 -4.55 14.76 19.02
CA TYR A 36 -3.55 15.07 20.03
C TYR A 36 -2.95 16.45 19.73
N PRO A 37 -3.17 17.49 20.58
CA PRO A 37 -2.88 18.88 20.22
C PRO A 37 -1.42 19.21 19.88
N VAL A 38 -0.48 18.42 20.40
CA VAL A 38 0.97 18.63 20.22
C VAL A 38 1.59 17.61 19.25
N ALA A 39 0.76 16.91 18.47
CA ALA A 39 1.25 15.96 17.49
C ALA A 39 2.04 16.65 16.37
N CYS A 40 3.15 16.04 15.96
CA CYS A 40 3.86 16.44 14.75
C CYS A 40 2.98 16.27 13.51
N ALA A 41 2.94 17.29 12.65
CA ALA A 41 2.06 17.33 11.48
C ALA A 41 2.76 17.98 10.26
N PRO A 42 3.18 17.22 9.24
CA PRO A 42 3.20 15.76 9.14
C PRO A 42 4.35 15.13 9.92
N GLN A 43 4.23 13.84 10.22
CA GLN A 43 5.26 13.09 10.91
C GLN A 43 5.96 12.11 9.94
N ALA A 44 7.30 12.10 9.96
CA ALA A 44 8.13 11.31 9.03
C ALA A 44 8.01 9.77 9.17
N TRP A 45 8.00 9.21 10.39
CA TRP A 45 7.74 7.77 10.63
C TRP A 45 6.39 7.31 10.08
N ALA A 46 5.36 8.16 10.11
CA ALA A 46 4.01 7.77 9.74
C ALA A 46 3.84 7.75 8.22
N SER A 47 4.62 8.60 7.54
CA SER A 47 4.59 8.77 6.08
C SER A 47 5.02 7.49 5.33
N GLY A 48 5.87 6.65 5.93
CA GLY A 48 6.30 5.38 5.35
C GLY A 48 5.26 4.26 5.46
N ALA A 49 4.31 4.35 6.39
CA ALA A 49 3.43 3.24 6.73
C ALA A 49 2.49 2.85 5.58
N VAL A 50 2.05 3.79 4.75
CA VAL A 50 1.18 3.50 3.58
C VAL A 50 1.85 2.56 2.58
N PHE A 51 3.16 2.74 2.35
CA PHE A 51 3.92 1.89 1.43
C PHE A 51 4.08 0.48 1.99
N LEU A 52 4.34 0.36 3.30
CA LEU A 52 4.47 -0.94 3.97
C LEU A 52 3.12 -1.69 4.03
N LEU A 53 2.02 -0.97 4.30
CA LEU A 53 0.68 -1.56 4.27
C LEU A 53 0.32 -2.05 2.86
N LEU A 54 0.65 -1.28 1.84
CA LEU A 54 0.45 -1.68 0.45
C LEU A 54 1.32 -2.90 0.10
N GLN A 55 2.62 -2.88 0.43
CA GLN A 55 3.52 -4.00 0.23
C GLN A 55 2.99 -5.28 0.88
N ALA A 56 2.51 -5.18 2.13
CA ALA A 56 1.92 -6.29 2.87
C ALA A 56 0.64 -6.82 2.21
N CYS A 57 -0.23 -5.94 1.69
CA CYS A 57 -1.44 -6.36 0.98
C CYS A 57 -1.12 -7.07 -0.33
N LEU A 58 -0.08 -6.61 -1.04
CA LEU A 58 0.33 -7.20 -2.30
C LEU A 58 1.18 -8.48 -2.13
N GLY A 59 1.61 -8.78 -0.90
CA GLY A 59 2.61 -9.80 -0.62
C GLY A 59 3.87 -9.61 -1.46
N LEU A 60 4.29 -8.34 -1.62
CA LEU A 60 5.36 -7.95 -2.53
C LEU A 60 6.73 -8.13 -1.89
N ASP A 61 7.51 -9.03 -2.47
CA ASP A 61 8.93 -9.23 -2.17
C ASP A 61 9.80 -8.81 -3.36
N VAL A 62 10.91 -8.11 -3.06
CA VAL A 62 11.85 -7.59 -4.05
C VAL A 62 13.20 -8.29 -3.87
N PHE A 63 13.50 -9.22 -4.77
CA PHE A 63 14.77 -9.93 -4.84
C PHE A 63 15.67 -9.23 -5.87
N ALA A 64 16.29 -8.13 -5.44
CA ALA A 64 17.05 -7.26 -6.32
C ALA A 64 18.27 -7.92 -7.00
N PRO A 65 19.09 -8.74 -6.31
CA PRO A 65 20.20 -9.46 -6.95
C PRO A 65 19.75 -10.41 -8.06
N GLU A 66 18.63 -11.09 -7.85
CA GLU A 66 18.00 -12.01 -8.80
C GLU A 66 17.17 -11.30 -9.87
N ARG A 67 17.02 -9.97 -9.76
CA ARG A 67 16.14 -9.15 -10.59
C ARG A 67 14.74 -9.74 -10.65
N ARG A 68 14.17 -10.04 -9.49
CA ARG A 68 12.84 -10.67 -9.39
C ARG A 68 11.93 -9.92 -8.42
N LEU A 69 10.69 -9.70 -8.86
CA LEU A 69 9.58 -9.27 -8.04
C LEU A 69 8.63 -10.46 -7.83
N VAL A 70 8.23 -10.70 -6.60
CA VAL A 70 7.28 -11.77 -6.25
C VAL A 70 6.07 -11.15 -5.57
N PHE A 71 4.88 -11.48 -6.07
CA PHE A 71 3.59 -11.14 -5.46
C PHE A 71 2.99 -12.42 -4.88
N SER A 72 2.98 -12.54 -3.55
CA SER A 72 2.49 -13.72 -2.83
C SER A 72 1.08 -13.48 -2.31
N LYS A 73 0.09 -14.14 -2.90
CA LYS A 73 -1.34 -14.00 -2.56
C LYS A 73 -1.78 -12.53 -2.52
N PRO A 74 -1.56 -11.77 -3.61
CA PRO A 74 -1.88 -10.36 -3.63
C PRO A 74 -3.36 -10.13 -3.33
N PHE A 75 -3.64 -9.17 -2.48
CA PHE A 75 -4.98 -8.79 -2.05
C PHE A 75 -5.16 -7.28 -2.18
N LEU A 76 -6.34 -6.88 -2.68
CA LEU A 76 -6.75 -5.48 -2.72
C LEU A 76 -8.06 -5.29 -1.94
N PRO A 77 -8.11 -4.31 -1.01
CA PRO A 77 -9.33 -3.94 -0.29
C PRO A 77 -10.46 -3.50 -1.23
N GLN A 78 -11.72 -3.58 -0.77
CA GLN A 78 -12.87 -3.12 -1.55
C GLN A 78 -12.77 -1.65 -1.99
N PHE A 79 -12.20 -0.77 -1.16
CA PHE A 79 -12.03 0.64 -1.49
C PHE A 79 -10.90 0.91 -2.50
N LEU A 80 -10.08 -0.10 -2.81
CA LEU A 80 -8.90 0.02 -3.67
C LEU A 80 -9.06 -0.91 -4.88
N PRO A 81 -9.86 -0.54 -5.90
CA PRO A 81 -10.15 -1.41 -7.04
C PRO A 81 -8.92 -1.66 -7.92
N GLN A 82 -7.97 -0.72 -7.93
CA GLN A 82 -6.79 -0.77 -8.77
C GLN A 82 -5.61 -0.05 -8.11
N VAL A 83 -4.41 -0.55 -8.37
CA VAL A 83 -3.14 0.10 -8.01
C VAL A 83 -2.22 0.13 -9.23
N SER A 84 -1.78 1.32 -9.60
CA SER A 84 -0.73 1.49 -10.62
C SER A 84 0.60 1.80 -9.94
N ILE A 85 1.61 0.98 -10.21
CA ILE A 85 3.00 1.25 -9.81
C ILE A 85 3.75 1.62 -11.07
N ARG A 86 4.38 2.80 -11.09
CA ARG A 86 5.13 3.29 -12.26
C ARG A 86 6.61 3.43 -11.91
N ASP A 87 7.44 3.08 -12.87
CA ASP A 87 8.90 3.13 -12.82
C ASP A 87 9.49 2.48 -11.56
N LEU A 88 8.97 1.32 -11.17
CA LEU A 88 9.53 0.55 -10.06
C LEU A 88 10.89 0.01 -10.47
N LYS A 89 11.95 0.55 -9.87
CA LYS A 89 13.34 0.19 -10.17
C LYS A 89 13.83 -0.96 -9.31
N VAL A 90 14.50 -1.91 -9.95
CA VAL A 90 15.14 -3.06 -9.31
C VAL A 90 16.50 -3.29 -9.99
N GLY A 91 17.57 -2.86 -9.31
CA GLY A 91 18.89 -2.75 -9.95
C GLY A 91 18.81 -1.79 -11.14
N ASP A 92 19.30 -2.26 -12.30
CA ASP A 92 19.30 -1.48 -13.55
C ASP A 92 18.03 -1.65 -14.39
N ALA A 93 17.05 -2.42 -13.92
CA ALA A 93 15.77 -2.64 -14.59
C ALA A 93 14.66 -1.78 -13.98
N SER A 94 13.62 -1.50 -14.77
CA SER A 94 12.39 -0.87 -14.26
C SER A 94 11.13 -1.47 -14.86
N VAL A 95 10.02 -1.41 -14.10
CA VAL A 95 8.73 -1.96 -14.51
C VAL A 95 7.57 -1.05 -14.13
N ASP A 96 6.58 -0.97 -15.00
CA ASP A 96 5.27 -0.40 -14.69
C ASP A 96 4.26 -1.55 -14.55
N LEU A 97 3.52 -1.54 -13.44
CA LEU A 97 2.58 -2.60 -13.07
C LEU A 97 1.19 -2.02 -12.85
N LEU A 98 0.18 -2.80 -13.23
CA LEU A 98 -1.22 -2.53 -12.95
C LEU A 98 -1.83 -3.71 -12.21
N LEU A 99 -2.18 -3.49 -10.95
CA LEU A 99 -2.85 -4.46 -10.12
C LEU A 99 -4.34 -4.15 -10.09
N THR A 100 -5.19 -5.12 -10.43
CA THR A 100 -6.64 -4.92 -10.52
C THR A 100 -7.36 -5.96 -9.70
N ARG A 101 -8.28 -5.52 -8.84
CA ARG A 101 -9.14 -6.40 -8.05
C ARG A 101 -10.25 -6.97 -8.93
N HIS A 102 -10.51 -8.27 -8.80
CA HIS A 102 -11.64 -8.95 -9.44
C HIS A 102 -12.72 -9.33 -8.40
N ASP A 103 -13.91 -9.69 -8.87
CA ASP A 103 -15.10 -9.86 -8.02
C ASP A 103 -14.92 -10.92 -6.92
N GLU A 104 -14.19 -12.00 -7.21
CA GLU A 104 -13.88 -13.09 -6.29
C GLU A 104 -12.77 -12.75 -5.27
N GLY A 105 -12.25 -11.51 -5.28
CA GLY A 105 -11.17 -11.08 -4.40
C GLY A 105 -9.77 -11.41 -4.91
N ASP A 106 -9.66 -12.07 -6.07
CA ASP A 106 -8.39 -12.26 -6.77
C ASP A 106 -7.83 -10.92 -7.28
N VAL A 107 -6.51 -10.83 -7.39
CA VAL A 107 -5.81 -9.64 -7.88
C VAL A 107 -4.98 -10.01 -9.10
N GLY A 108 -5.38 -9.49 -10.25
CA GLY A 108 -4.58 -9.58 -11.47
C GLY A 108 -3.40 -8.62 -11.42
N VAL A 109 -2.21 -9.09 -11.80
CA VAL A 109 -1.00 -8.26 -11.92
C VAL A 109 -0.59 -8.20 -13.40
N ASN A 110 -0.74 -7.02 -14.01
CA ASN A 110 -0.39 -6.79 -15.41
C ASN A 110 0.89 -5.97 -15.51
N VAL A 111 1.84 -6.43 -16.34
CA VAL A 111 3.04 -5.67 -16.69
C VAL A 111 2.70 -4.75 -17.87
N LEU A 112 2.71 -3.44 -17.64
CA LEU A 112 2.41 -2.43 -18.67
C LEU A 112 3.65 -2.05 -19.48
N ARG A 113 4.79 -1.94 -18.80
CA ARG A 113 6.09 -1.59 -19.39
C ARG A 113 7.18 -2.32 -18.63
N ARG A 114 8.20 -2.82 -19.33
CA ARG A 114 9.41 -3.37 -18.74
C ARG A 114 10.63 -2.83 -19.49
N ASN A 115 11.60 -2.34 -18.75
CA ASN A 115 12.91 -1.96 -19.25
C ASN A 115 13.99 -2.78 -18.52
N GLY A 116 14.89 -3.41 -19.28
CA GLY A 116 15.88 -4.34 -18.76
C GLY A 116 15.31 -5.73 -18.42
N ILE A 117 16.16 -6.57 -17.84
CA ILE A 117 15.81 -7.94 -17.45
C ILE A 117 15.28 -7.88 -16.01
N LEU A 118 14.00 -8.17 -15.85
CA LEU A 118 13.33 -8.31 -14.57
C LEU A 118 12.38 -9.49 -14.68
N ASP A 119 12.23 -10.27 -13.62
CA ASP A 119 11.23 -11.33 -13.50
C ASP A 119 10.09 -10.84 -12.60
N VAL A 120 8.85 -11.14 -12.97
CA VAL A 120 7.66 -10.75 -12.20
C VAL A 120 6.82 -12.01 -12.03
N VAL A 121 6.75 -12.48 -10.80
CA VAL A 121 6.13 -13.76 -10.44
C VAL A 121 4.94 -13.49 -9.55
N VAL A 122 3.82 -14.17 -9.83
CA VAL A 122 2.62 -14.13 -8.99
C VAL A 122 2.37 -15.53 -8.46
N LEU A 123 2.37 -15.68 -7.14
CA LEU A 123 2.07 -16.92 -6.42
C LEU A 123 0.66 -16.80 -5.86
N LYS A 124 -0.26 -17.66 -6.32
CA LYS A 124 -1.64 -17.72 -5.82
C LYS A 124 -1.78 -18.66 -4.62
#